data_AF-A0A550IC77-F1
#
_entry.id   AF-A0A550IC77-F1
#
_cell.length_a   1.000
_cell.length_b   1.000
_cell.length_c   1.000
_cell.angle_alpha   90.00
_cell.angle_beta   90.00
_cell.angle_gamma   90.00
#
_symmetry.space_group_name_H-M   'P 1'
#
loop_
_entity.id
_entity.type
_entity.pdbx_description
1 polymer ?
#
loop_
_entity_poly.entity_id
_entity_poly.type
_entity_poly.pdbx_seq_one_letter_code
_entity_poly.pdbx_strand_id
1 'polypeptide(L)'
;MTGGEPTLGTVPARLEEREREITAQAETIREQVAQLTAQLDEPGRAAEEVRLTRKTLLGLPDPGPPAPPAPKLPAYQQIMAVFTAAGHPLRARQMCEAMDLAVAPDNIYNVRLNLKRPAGCGILTETEPGLFTQPRP
;
A
#
# COMPACT_ATOMS: atom_id res chain seq x y z
N MET A 1 45.75 -52.61 30.79
CA MET A 1 46.52 -53.29 29.73
C MET A 1 45.58 -54.26 29.04
N THR A 2 45.09 -53.92 27.84
CA THR A 2 44.57 -54.86 26.83
C THR A 2 44.38 -54.10 25.52
N GLY A 3 45.50 -53.57 25.00
CA GLY A 3 45.59 -53.25 23.59
C GLY A 3 45.77 -54.55 22.84
N GLY A 4 44.66 -55.23 22.54
CA GLY A 4 44.68 -56.29 21.53
C GLY A 4 44.82 -55.60 20.19
N GLU A 5 45.96 -55.79 19.52
CA GLU A 5 46.07 -55.37 18.13
C GLU A 5 44.93 -56.01 17.32
N PRO A 6 44.18 -55.24 16.52
CA PRO A 6 43.14 -55.81 15.68
C PRO A 6 43.79 -56.81 14.73
N THR A 7 43.41 -58.08 14.85
CA THR A 7 43.83 -59.11 13.89
C THR A 7 43.36 -58.70 12.50
N LEU A 8 44.19 -58.89 11.48
CA LEU A 8 43.91 -58.48 10.08
C LEU A 8 42.54 -58.93 9.56
N GLY A 9 41.96 -60.01 10.11
CA GLY A 9 40.61 -60.48 9.79
C GLY A 9 39.45 -59.63 10.35
N THR A 10 39.68 -58.74 11.32
CA THR A 10 38.65 -57.86 11.93
C THR A 10 38.57 -56.47 11.28
N VAL A 11 39.62 -56.08 10.56
CA VAL A 11 39.71 -54.80 9.87
C VAL A 11 38.61 -54.63 8.80
N PRO A 12 38.28 -55.65 7.97
CA PRO A 12 37.23 -55.51 6.95
C PRO A 12 35.85 -55.21 7.53
N ALA A 13 35.44 -55.93 8.58
CA ALA A 13 34.14 -55.72 9.22
C ALA A 13 34.01 -54.31 9.82
N ARG A 14 35.08 -53.80 10.44
CA ARG A 14 35.13 -52.44 10.99
C ARG A 14 35.07 -51.38 9.89
N LEU A 15 35.68 -51.64 8.73
CA LEU A 15 35.60 -50.74 7.58
C LEU A 15 34.19 -50.70 6.98
N GLU A 16 33.51 -51.84 6.86
CA GLU A 16 32.12 -51.89 6.41
C GLU A 16 31.17 -51.13 7.35
N GLU A 17 31.35 -51.29 8.67
CA GLU A 17 30.57 -50.54 9.66
C GLU A 17 30.82 -49.04 9.52
N ARG A 18 32.08 -48.63 9.37
CA ARG A 18 32.44 -47.22 9.17
C ARG A 18 31.89 -46.67 7.85
N GLU A 19 31.91 -47.44 6.78
CA GLU A 19 31.35 -47.05 5.48
C GLU A 19 29.83 -46.84 5.57
N ARG A 20 29.13 -47.72 6.31
CA ARG A 20 27.69 -47.55 6.59
C ARG A 20 27.41 -46.30 7.42
N GLU A 21 28.19 -46.04 8.47
CA GLU A 21 28.07 -44.82 9.26
C GLU A 21 28.25 -43.55 8.41
N ILE A 22 29.29 -43.52 7.57
CA ILE A 22 29.57 -42.38 6.68
C ILE A 22 28.44 -42.20 5.68
N THR A 23 27.92 -43.29 5.11
CA THR A 23 26.81 -43.25 4.15
C THR A 23 25.54 -42.70 4.80
N ALA A 24 25.20 -43.20 5.99
CA ALA A 24 24.05 -42.72 6.75
C ALA A 24 24.19 -41.24 7.16
N GLN A 25 25.39 -40.81 7.55
CA GLN A 25 25.67 -39.41 7.83
C GLN A 25 25.51 -38.54 6.57
N ALA A 26 26.02 -38.99 5.42
CA ALA A 26 25.89 -38.28 4.15
C ALA A 26 24.42 -38.16 3.71
N GLU A 27 23.61 -39.21 3.88
CA GLU A 27 22.17 -39.17 3.62
C GLU A 27 21.45 -38.17 4.52
N THR A 28 21.75 -38.18 5.82
CA THR A 28 21.21 -37.20 6.77
C THR A 28 21.54 -35.76 6.36
N ILE A 29 22.78 -35.50 5.94
CA ILE A 29 23.20 -34.17 5.48
C ILE A 29 22.46 -33.79 4.19
N ARG A 30 22.29 -34.72 3.24
CA ARG A 30 21.53 -34.45 2.00
C ARG A 30 20.07 -34.12 2.28
N GLU A 31 19.45 -34.82 3.22
CA GLU A 31 18.08 -34.54 3.69
C GLU A 31 18.00 -33.12 4.28
N GLN A 32 18.96 -32.74 5.13
CA GLN A 32 19.04 -31.39 5.70
C GLN A 32 19.23 -30.32 4.63
N VAL A 33 20.08 -30.56 3.63
CA VAL A 33 20.27 -29.65 2.49
C VAL A 33 18.97 -29.49 1.71
N ALA A 34 18.26 -30.58 1.44
CA ALA A 34 16.96 -30.52 0.74
C ALA A 34 15.94 -29.72 1.55
N GLN A 35 15.86 -29.95 2.85
CA GLN A 35 14.96 -29.23 3.75
C GLN A 35 15.29 -27.73 3.82
N LEU A 36 16.57 -27.38 3.97
CA LEU A 36 17.02 -25.98 3.98
C LEU A 36 16.76 -25.30 2.63
N THR A 37 16.97 -26.02 1.52
CA THR A 37 16.68 -25.49 0.17
C THR A 37 15.19 -25.18 0.03
N ALA A 38 14.30 -26.09 0.46
CA ALA A 38 12.87 -25.85 0.45
C ALA A 38 12.45 -24.68 1.36
N GLN A 39 13.11 -24.51 2.52
CA GLN A 39 12.87 -23.37 3.40
C GLN A 39 13.29 -22.02 2.77
N LEU A 40 14.26 -22.02 1.85
CA LEU A 40 14.70 -20.81 1.14
C LEU A 40 13.74 -20.38 0.02
N ASP A 41 12.85 -21.26 -0.46
CA ASP A 41 11.93 -20.95 -1.55
C ASP A 41 10.91 -19.85 -1.17
N GLU A 42 10.42 -19.85 0.07
CA GLU A 42 9.45 -18.85 0.54
C GLU A 42 10.08 -17.45 0.70
N PRO A 43 11.20 -17.27 1.44
CA PRO A 43 11.92 -16.00 1.46
C PRO A 43 12.36 -15.54 0.06
N GLY A 44 12.76 -16.47 -0.81
CA GLY A 44 13.13 -16.16 -2.19
C GLY A 44 11.97 -15.56 -3.00
N ARG A 45 10.77 -16.14 -2.89
CA ARG A 45 9.55 -15.60 -3.52
C ARG A 45 9.17 -14.24 -2.96
N ALA A 46 9.20 -14.07 -1.63
CA ALA A 46 8.91 -12.79 -0.98
C ALA A 46 9.89 -11.68 -1.42
N ALA A 47 11.18 -12.01 -1.54
CA ALA A 47 12.19 -11.05 -2.02
C ALA A 47 11.92 -10.60 -3.46
N GLU A 48 11.50 -11.52 -4.34
CA GLU A 48 11.18 -11.17 -5.73
C GLU A 48 9.90 -10.32 -5.83
N GLU A 49 8.89 -10.57 -5.00
CA GLU A 49 7.67 -9.74 -4.92
C GLU A 49 8.01 -8.29 -4.52
N VAL A 50 8.86 -8.12 -3.51
CA VAL A 50 9.35 -6.79 -3.08
C VAL A 50 10.13 -6.13 -4.21
N ARG A 51 10.98 -6.88 -4.92
CA ARG A 51 11.76 -6.36 -6.05
C ARG A 51 10.87 -5.91 -7.20
N LEU A 52 9.83 -6.68 -7.53
CA LEU A 52 8.83 -6.33 -8.53
C LEU A 52 8.06 -5.08 -8.12
N THR A 53 7.58 -5.01 -6.88
CA THR A 53 6.85 -3.86 -6.32
C THR A 53 7.71 -2.59 -6.39
N ARG A 54 8.98 -2.67 -6.00
CA ARG A 54 9.93 -1.55 -6.13
C ARG A 54 10.06 -1.10 -7.58
N LYS A 55 10.22 -2.04 -8.53
CA LYS A 55 10.31 -1.71 -9.96
C LYS A 55 9.07 -0.96 -10.44
N THR A 56 7.88 -1.43 -10.03
CA THR A 56 6.61 -0.78 -10.37
C THR A 56 6.54 0.64 -9.81
N LEU A 57 6.84 0.80 -8.52
CA LEU A 57 6.80 2.11 -7.84
C LEU A 57 7.78 3.12 -8.45
N LEU A 58 9.01 2.68 -8.79
CA LEU A 58 10.01 3.53 -9.44
C LEU A 58 9.67 3.85 -10.90
N GLY A 59 8.81 3.06 -11.53
CA GLY A 59 8.28 3.34 -12.87
C GLY A 59 7.09 4.30 -12.87
N LEU A 60 6.52 4.61 -11.70
CA LEU A 60 5.47 5.62 -11.59
C LEU A 60 6.09 7.01 -11.80
N PRO A 61 5.41 7.93 -12.51
CA PRO A 61 5.81 9.32 -12.55
C PRO A 61 5.82 9.89 -11.13
N ASP A 62 6.76 10.78 -10.85
CA ASP A 62 6.89 11.41 -9.54
C ASP A 62 5.55 12.08 -9.19
N PRO A 63 4.88 11.68 -8.08
CA PRO A 63 3.67 12.36 -7.67
C PRO A 63 4.07 13.81 -7.42
N GLY A 64 3.53 14.71 -8.23
CA GLY A 64 3.77 16.15 -8.06
C GLY A 64 3.55 16.55 -6.60
N PRO A 65 4.25 17.61 -6.14
CA PRO A 65 4.24 17.99 -4.74
C PRO A 65 2.81 18.01 -4.18
N PRO A 66 2.57 17.40 -3.00
CA PRO A 66 1.24 17.38 -2.41
C PRO A 66 0.73 18.82 -2.34
N ALA A 67 -0.50 19.04 -2.83
CA ALA A 67 -1.09 20.36 -2.79
C ALA A 67 -1.02 20.89 -1.36
N PRO A 68 -0.49 22.11 -1.14
CA PRO A 68 -0.38 22.65 0.20
C PRO A 68 -1.77 22.66 0.85
N PRO A 69 -1.89 22.31 2.14
CA PRO A 69 -3.16 22.38 2.84
C PRO A 69 -3.70 23.79 2.66
N ALA A 70 -4.90 23.90 2.10
CA ALA A 70 -5.50 25.20 1.84
C ALA A 70 -5.53 25.99 3.16
N PRO A 71 -5.11 27.27 3.17
CA PRO A 71 -5.28 28.09 4.36
C PRO A 71 -6.75 28.02 4.79
N LYS A 72 -7.02 27.99 6.10
CA LYS A 72 -8.39 28.08 6.64
C LYS A 72 -8.95 29.45 6.29
N LEU A 73 -9.44 29.56 5.07
CA LEU A 73 -10.15 30.71 4.56
C LEU A 73 -11.47 30.82 5.35
N PRO A 74 -11.95 32.03 5.66
CA PRO A 74 -13.34 32.23 6.03
C PRO A 74 -14.25 31.44 5.08
N ALA A 75 -15.30 30.80 5.61
CA ALA A 75 -16.12 29.83 4.86
C ALA A 75 -16.52 30.31 3.44
N TYR A 76 -16.83 31.60 3.28
CA TYR A 76 -17.12 32.20 1.98
C TYR A 76 -15.96 32.14 0.98
N GLN A 77 -14.73 32.49 1.39
CA GLN A 77 -13.55 32.46 0.53
C GLN A 77 -13.18 31.03 0.13
N GLN A 78 -13.37 30.06 1.04
CA GLN A 78 -13.19 28.64 0.72
C GLN A 78 -14.21 28.17 -0.32
N ILE A 79 -15.47 28.59 -0.19
CA ILE A 79 -16.52 28.25 -1.17
C ILE A 79 -16.18 28.81 -2.55
N MET A 80 -15.74 30.07 -2.64
CA MET A 80 -15.34 30.68 -3.91
C MET A 80 -14.12 29.99 -4.54
N ALA A 81 -13.10 29.67 -3.73
CA ALA A 81 -11.91 28.97 -4.19
C ALA A 81 -12.24 27.60 -4.80
N VAL A 82 -13.15 26.85 -4.19
CA VAL A 82 -13.62 25.55 -4.72
C VAL A 82 -14.33 25.70 -6.06
N PHE A 83 -15.20 26.70 -6.23
CA PHE A 83 -15.83 26.94 -7.54
C PHE A 83 -14.82 27.35 -8.62
N THR A 84 -13.87 28.21 -8.27
CA THR A 84 -12.80 28.63 -9.19
C THR A 84 -11.93 27.45 -9.61
N ALA A 85 -11.59 26.56 -8.67
CA ALA A 85 -10.79 25.37 -8.94
C ALA A 85 -11.55 24.31 -9.76
N ALA A 86 -12.84 24.12 -9.50
CA ALA A 86 -13.66 23.16 -10.23
C ALA A 86 -13.97 23.62 -11.66
N GLY A 87 -14.21 24.92 -11.88
CA GLY A 87 -14.53 25.48 -13.20
C GLY A 87 -15.86 25.01 -13.79
N HIS A 88 -16.69 24.31 -13.01
CA HIS A 88 -17.99 23.78 -13.42
C HIS A 88 -19.02 23.88 -12.28
N PRO A 89 -20.33 23.73 -12.57
CA PRO A 89 -21.36 23.73 -11.52
C PRO A 89 -21.17 22.59 -10.51
N LEU A 90 -21.49 22.84 -9.24
CA LEU A 90 -21.36 21.88 -8.14
C LEU A 90 -22.64 21.76 -7.33
N ARG A 91 -22.95 20.53 -6.91
CA ARG A 91 -23.97 20.24 -5.89
C ARG A 91 -23.36 20.29 -4.48
N ALA A 92 -24.20 20.50 -3.47
CA ALA A 92 -23.77 20.56 -2.06
C ALA A 92 -22.97 19.32 -1.61
N ARG A 93 -23.27 18.13 -2.13
CA ARG A 93 -22.49 16.93 -1.86
C ARG A 93 -21.06 17.02 -2.40
N GLN A 94 -20.90 17.40 -3.67
CA GLN A 94 -19.59 17.57 -4.31
C GLN A 94 -18.78 18.68 -3.63
N MET A 95 -19.49 19.68 -3.11
CA MET A 95 -18.90 20.75 -2.31
C MET A 95 -18.35 20.22 -0.97
N CYS A 96 -19.06 19.32 -0.27
CA CYS A 96 -18.52 18.66 0.92
C CYS A 96 -17.23 17.89 0.60
N GLU A 97 -17.23 17.12 -0.48
CA GLU A 97 -16.05 16.36 -0.94
C GLU A 97 -14.87 17.30 -1.24
N ALA A 98 -15.10 18.40 -1.95
CA ALA A 98 -14.06 19.37 -2.29
C ALA A 98 -13.55 20.20 -1.09
N MET A 99 -14.35 20.35 -0.03
CA MET A 99 -13.96 21.02 1.21
C MET A 99 -13.41 20.05 2.28
N ASP A 100 -13.24 18.77 1.93
CA ASP A 100 -12.78 17.71 2.83
C ASP A 100 -13.67 17.56 4.09
N LEU A 101 -14.98 17.72 3.89
CA LEU A 101 -16.00 17.50 4.90
C LEU A 101 -16.63 16.12 4.73
N ALA A 102 -16.92 15.45 5.84
CA ALA A 102 -17.63 14.18 5.81
C ALA A 102 -18.97 14.32 5.05
N VAL A 103 -19.25 13.40 4.12
CA VAL A 103 -20.47 13.39 3.31
C VAL A 103 -21.63 12.81 4.13
N ALA A 104 -22.04 13.55 5.16
CA ALA A 104 -23.17 13.23 6.04
C ALA A 104 -24.38 14.13 5.72
N PRO A 105 -25.64 13.68 5.98
CA PRO A 105 -26.85 14.46 5.70
C PRO A 105 -26.81 15.89 6.27
N ASP A 106 -26.36 16.04 7.51
CA ASP A 106 -26.27 17.34 8.20
C ASP A 106 -25.27 18.28 7.51
N ASN A 107 -24.11 17.75 7.10
CA ASN A 107 -23.09 18.53 6.40
C ASN A 107 -23.57 18.97 5.02
N ILE A 108 -24.23 18.07 4.27
CA ILE A 108 -24.80 18.41 2.96
C ILE A 108 -25.88 19.49 3.12
N TYR A 109 -26.74 19.38 4.13
CA TYR A 109 -27.76 20.39 4.42
C TYR A 109 -27.15 21.75 4.76
N ASN A 110 -26.18 21.77 5.68
CA ASN A 110 -25.49 23.00 6.10
C ASN A 110 -24.74 23.67 4.94
N VAL A 111 -24.06 22.88 4.11
CA VAL A 111 -23.40 23.39 2.89
C VAL A 111 -24.43 23.94 1.91
N ARG A 112 -25.55 23.25 1.67
CA ARG A 112 -26.62 23.77 0.81
C ARG A 112 -27.18 25.10 1.32
N LEU A 113 -27.38 25.24 2.63
CA LEU A 113 -27.84 26.49 3.24
C LEU A 113 -26.81 27.61 3.05
N ASN A 114 -25.52 27.30 3.22
CA ASN A 114 -24.42 28.24 3.00
C ASN A 114 -24.28 28.67 1.53
N LEU A 115 -24.66 27.81 0.57
CA LEU A 115 -24.67 28.15 -0.87
C LEU A 115 -25.89 28.99 -1.29
N LYS A 116 -27.03 28.84 -0.60
CA LYS A 116 -28.24 29.64 -0.88
C LYS A 116 -28.06 31.12 -0.60
N ARG A 117 -27.31 31.49 0.43
CA ARG A 117 -27.05 32.90 0.77
C ARG A 117 -26.29 33.67 -0.33
N PRO A 118 -25.12 33.24 -0.82
CA PRO A 118 -24.43 33.90 -1.93
C PRO A 118 -25.22 33.80 -3.25
N ALA A 119 -26.01 32.74 -3.46
CA ALA A 119 -26.92 32.68 -4.60
C ALA A 119 -28.01 33.77 -4.54
N GLY A 120 -28.61 34.00 -3.37
CA GLY A 120 -29.58 35.09 -3.16
C GLY A 120 -28.98 36.49 -3.29
N CYS A 121 -27.66 36.63 -3.08
CA CYS A 121 -26.92 37.88 -3.29
C CYS A 121 -26.42 38.06 -4.73
N GLY A 122 -26.71 37.13 -5.65
CA GLY A 122 -26.24 37.19 -7.05
C GLY A 122 -24.75 36.86 -7.24
N ILE A 123 -24.07 36.36 -6.21
CA ILE A 123 -22.66 35.98 -6.25
C ILE A 123 -22.49 34.59 -6.86
N LEU A 124 -23.47 33.71 -6.66
CA LEU A 124 -23.59 32.42 -7.33
C LEU A 124 -24.89 32.39 -8.13
N THR A 125 -24.91 31.58 -9.17
CA THR A 125 -26.12 31.25 -9.92
C THR A 125 -26.53 29.82 -9.57
N GLU A 126 -27.79 29.63 -9.19
CA GLU A 126 -28.38 28.30 -9.06
C GLU A 126 -29.06 27.94 -10.38
N THR A 127 -28.41 27.11 -11.20
CA THR A 127 -28.91 26.76 -12.54
C THR A 127 -30.02 25.73 -12.50
N GLU A 128 -29.97 24.85 -11.50
CA GLU A 128 -31.00 23.85 -11.20
C GLU A 128 -31.15 23.76 -9.67
N PRO A 129 -32.27 23.24 -9.14
CA PRO A 129 -32.43 23.06 -7.69
C PRO A 129 -31.24 22.32 -7.04
N GLY A 130 -30.44 23.04 -6.26
CA GLY A 130 -29.26 22.51 -5.56
C GLY A 130 -27.98 22.39 -6.42
N LEU A 131 -27.96 22.95 -7.62
CA LEU A 131 -26.79 23.02 -8.50
C LEU A 131 -26.35 24.48 -8.63
N PHE A 132 -25.16 24.80 -8.15
CA PHE A 132 -24.65 26.17 -8.06
C PHE A 132 -23.43 26.35 -8.96
N THR A 133 -23.23 27.55 -9.49
CA THR A 133 -22.07 27.90 -10.31
C THR A 133 -21.71 29.38 -10.14
N GLN A 134 -20.47 29.75 -10.49
CA GLN A 134 -20.09 31.16 -10.58
C GLN A 134 -20.78 31.82 -11.78
N PRO A 135 -21.25 33.08 -11.66
CA PRO A 135 -21.72 33.85 -12.79
C PRO A 135 -20.63 33.89 -13.86
N ARG A 136 -20.99 33.62 -15.11
CA ARG A 136 -20.05 33.83 -16.22
C ARG A 136 -19.82 35.34 -16.39
N PRO A 137 -18.58 35.79 -16.60
CA PRO A 137 -18.28 37.18 -16.92
C PRO A 137 -18.95 37.61 -18.23
#